data_AF-A0A354EH89-F1
#
_entry.id   AF-A0A354EH89-F1
#
_cell.length_a   1.000
_cell.length_b   1.000
_cell.length_c   1.000
_cell.angle_alpha   90.00
_cell.angle_beta   90.00
_cell.angle_gamma   90.00
#
_symmetry.space_group_name_H-M   'P 1'
#
loop_
_entity.id
_entity.type
_entity.pdbx_description
1 polymer ?
#
loop_
_entity_poly.entity_id
_entity_poly.type
_entity_poly.pdbx_seq_one_letter_code
_entity_poly.pdbx_strand_id
1 'polypeptide(L)' 'QHPVGRVGRPEDVAALALFLAGPQSGFMTGQNLVLDGGMTRKMIYLE' A
#
# COMPACT_ATOMS: atom_id res chain seq x y z
N GLN A 1 -14.79 3.72 2.03
CA GLN A 1 -14.43 3.38 0.62
C GLN A 1 -12.97 3.76 0.38
N HIS A 2 -12.13 2.86 -0.15
CA HIS A 2 -10.71 3.14 -0.40
C HIS A 2 -10.58 4.24 -1.49
N PRO A 3 -9.80 5.32 -1.27
CA PRO A 3 -9.54 6.34 -2.30
C PRO A 3 -9.07 5.80 -3.66
N VAL A 4 -8.35 4.67 -3.68
CA VAL A 4 -7.95 3.99 -4.92
C VAL A 4 -9.12 3.41 -5.72
N GLY A 5 -10.34 3.43 -5.19
CA GLY A 5 -11.58 3.05 -5.89
C GLY A 5 -11.85 1.54 -5.94
N ARG A 6 -11.02 0.71 -5.29
CA ARG A 6 -11.20 -0.75 -5.23
C ARG A 6 -10.69 -1.34 -3.91
N VAL A 7 -11.13 -2.55 -3.60
CA VAL A 7 -10.54 -3.37 -2.52
C VAL A 7 -9.14 -3.82 -2.94
N GLY A 8 -8.23 -3.89 -1.96
CA GLY A 8 -6.90 -4.46 -2.14
C GLY A 8 -6.97 -5.93 -2.53
N ARG A 9 -6.01 -6.38 -3.33
CA ARG A 9 -5.85 -7.78 -3.73
C ARG A 9 -4.50 -8.31 -3.24
N PRO A 10 -4.32 -9.63 -3.07
CA PRO A 10 -3.03 -10.20 -2.67
C PRO A 10 -1.86 -9.74 -3.54
N GLU A 11 -2.10 -9.49 -4.83
CA GLU A 11 -1.09 -9.04 -5.78
C GLU A 11 -0.53 -7.64 -5.44
N ASP A 12 -1.31 -6.79 -4.78
CA ASP A 12 -0.83 -5.45 -4.36
C ASP A 12 0.29 -5.59 -3.32
N VAL A 13 0.11 -6.52 -2.37
CA VAL A 13 1.10 -6.80 -1.32
C VAL A 13 2.31 -7.51 -1.94
N ALA A 14 2.09 -8.47 -2.84
CA ALA A 14 3.16 -9.17 -3.55
C ALA A 14 4.03 -8.22 -4.37
N ALA A 15 3.43 -7.24 -5.06
CA ALA A 15 4.15 -6.23 -5.81
C ALA A 15 5.03 -5.35 -4.90
N LEU A 16 4.50 -4.92 -3.75
CA LEU A 16 5.29 -4.16 -2.77
C LEU A 16 6.45 -5.00 -2.21
N ALA A 17 6.20 -6.27 -1.86
CA ALA A 17 7.23 -7.18 -1.38
C ALA A 17 8.34 -7.39 -2.42
N LEU A 18 7.97 -7.57 -3.69
CA LEU A 18 8.93 -7.71 -4.78
C LEU A 18 9.77 -6.44 -4.99
N PHE A 19 9.15 -5.25 -4.92
CA PHE A 19 9.88 -3.99 -4.95
C PHE A 19 10.89 -3.88 -3.80
N LEU A 20 10.46 -4.23 -2.57
CA LEU A 20 11.32 -4.17 -1.38
C LEU A 20 12.46 -5.20 -1.42
N ALA A 21 12.26 -6.34 -2.08
CA ALA A 21 13.30 -7.34 -2.30
C ALA A 21 14.27 -6.96 -3.46
N GLY A 22 13.88 -5.99 -4.28
CA GLY A 22 14.65 -5.55 -5.45
C GLY A 22 15.75 -4.53 -5.12
N PRO A 23 16.69 -4.28 -6.04
CA PRO A 23 17.76 -3.31 -5.83
C PRO A 23 17.27 -1.86 -5.70
N GLN A 24 16.03 -1.57 -6.12
CA GLN A 24 15.45 -0.23 -6.06
C GLN A 24 15.19 0.23 -4.62
N SER A 25 15.09 -0.69 -3.67
CA SER A 25 14.84 -0.40 -2.25
C SER A 25 16.13 -0.26 -1.42
N GLY A 26 17.31 -0.28 -2.02
CA GLY A 26 18.60 -0.46 -1.32
C GLY A 26 18.95 0.59 -0.24
N PHE A 27 18.25 1.73 -0.19
CA PHE A 27 18.41 2.76 0.85
C PHE A 27 17.22 2.84 1.83
N MET A 28 16.25 1.93 1.70
CA MET A 28 15.04 1.89 2.54
C MET A 28 15.24 0.87 3.66
N THR A 29 15.34 1.36 4.90
CA THR A 29 15.40 0.51 6.09
C THR A 29 14.66 1.14 7.26
N GLY A 30 14.12 0.31 8.16
CA GLY A 30 13.37 0.76 9.35
C GLY A 30 12.06 1.50 9.06
N GLN A 31 11.51 1.37 7.84
CA GLN A 31 10.29 2.07 7.43
C GLN A 31 9.04 1.24 7.68
N ASN A 32 7.93 1.92 8.00
CA ASN A 32 6.59 1.35 7.97
C ASN A 32 5.84 1.87 6.74
N LEU A 33 5.37 0.97 5.87
CA LEU A 33 4.70 1.32 4.62
C LEU A 33 3.21 0.95 4.70
N VAL A 34 2.35 1.96 4.58
CA VAL A 34 0.90 1.78 4.61
C VAL A 34 0.39 1.50 3.19
N LEU A 35 -0.17 0.30 3.00
CA LEU A 35 -0.73 -0.16 1.73
C LEU A 35 -2.21 -0.54 1.90
N ASP A 36 -3.07 0.46 2.06
CA ASP A 36 -4.50 0.25 2.41
C ASP A 36 -5.47 0.94 1.43
N GLY A 37 -4.98 1.26 0.23
CA GLY A 37 -5.76 1.99 -0.77
C GLY A 37 -6.14 3.42 -0.36
N GLY A 38 -5.54 3.96 0.72
CA GLY A 38 -5.73 5.32 1.23
C GLY A 38 -6.69 5.45 2.41
N MET A 39 -7.16 4.34 2.99
CA MET A 39 -8.15 4.34 4.08
C MET A 39 -7.68 5.07 5.33
N THR A 40 -6.41 4.91 5.71
CA THR A 40 -5.80 5.57 6.88
C THR A 40 -5.77 7.10 6.71
N ARG A 41 -5.69 7.59 5.47
CA ARG A 41 -5.68 9.04 5.17
C ARG A 41 -7.08 9.63 5.07
N LYS A 42 -8.03 8.90 4.48
CA LYS A 42 -9.41 9.36 4.31
C LYS A 42 -10.36 8.17 4.31
N MET A 43 -11.06 8.01 5.42
CA MET A 43 -12.20 7.10 5.48
C MET A 43 -13.41 7.81 4.89
N ILE A 44 -13.82 7.39 3.69
CA ILE A 44 -15.05 7.88 3.06
C ILE A 44 -16.22 7.13 3.72
N TYR A 45 -17.02 7.86 4.50
CA TYR A 45 -18.36 7.47 4.89
C TYR A 45 -19.32 7.93 3.79
N LEU A 46 -20.22 7.05 3.37
CA LEU A 46 -21.37 7.45 2.57
C LEU A 46 -22.38 8.04 3.57
N GLU A 47 -22.80 9.29 3.35
CA GLU A 47 -24.02 9.81 3.98
C GLU A 47 -25.24 9.01 3.50
#